data_AF-A0A448XR86-F1
#
_entry.id   AF-A0A448XR86-F1
#
_cell.length_a   1.000
_cell.length_b   1.000
_cell.length_c   1.000
_cell.angle_alpha   90.00
_cell.angle_beta   90.00
_cell.angle_gamma   90.00
#
_symmetry.space_group_name_H-M   'P 1'
#
loop_
_entity.id
_entity.type
_entity.pdbx_description
1 polymer ?
#
loop_
_entity_poly.entity_id
_entity_poly.type
_entity_poly.pdbx_seq_one_letter_code
_entity_poly.pdbx_strand_id
1 'polypeptide(L)'
;MPIASTSPNLPILLWLAVLLVSRADAGWLSNDQSFRSQDSAADLPHRGRLGSQSLGPADELEPCPDRCNTTLCPPITKCNMGLVRDRCGCCSICGLEQDQLCNLEADLVRLMRGGPGVSANAWHGRCGVNLECRERSDVDANIVGQQSICYCLKDGLVCGSNGVTYSSCQMTAVQEAANGTVFMVSQGPCKSGESCQILRLSPLPLCCTNNTIASYSGIFIQLNLI
;
A
#
# COMPACT_ATOMS: atom_id res chain seq x y z
N MET A 1 -37.93 18.58 -38.42
CA MET A 1 -37.47 19.62 -39.35
C MET A 1 -38.49 20.76 -39.32
N PRO A 2 -38.07 22.04 -39.39
CA PRO A 2 -37.84 22.89 -38.23
C PRO A 2 -38.95 23.94 -38.01
N ILE A 3 -38.99 24.52 -36.80
CA ILE A 3 -39.75 25.74 -36.51
C ILE A 3 -38.73 26.85 -36.23
N ALA A 4 -38.87 27.95 -36.97
CA ALA A 4 -38.15 29.19 -36.83
C ALA A 4 -38.65 30.02 -35.64
N SER A 5 -37.80 30.87 -35.06
CA SER A 5 -38.03 32.33 -35.12
C SER A 5 -36.96 33.10 -34.35
N THR A 6 -36.36 34.03 -35.05
CA THR A 6 -35.64 35.22 -34.57
C THR A 6 -36.61 36.27 -34.03
N SER A 7 -36.33 36.90 -32.88
CA SER A 7 -36.07 38.35 -32.76
C SER A 7 -35.93 38.83 -31.30
N PRO A 8 -35.27 39.97 -31.04
CA PRO A 8 -34.80 40.44 -29.74
C PRO A 8 -35.75 41.48 -29.11
N ASN A 9 -35.60 41.76 -27.80
CA ASN A 9 -35.60 43.11 -27.22
C ASN A 9 -35.34 43.08 -25.70
N LEU A 10 -34.44 43.99 -25.29
CA LEU A 10 -34.00 44.40 -23.95
C LEU A 10 -35.18 44.98 -23.10
N PRO A 11 -35.07 45.20 -21.76
CA PRO A 11 -34.07 46.10 -21.19
C PRO A 11 -33.46 45.77 -19.81
N ILE A 12 -32.35 46.47 -19.59
CA ILE A 12 -31.51 46.67 -18.41
C ILE A 12 -32.29 47.42 -17.30
N LEU A 13 -32.01 47.12 -16.02
CA LEU A 13 -31.86 48.04 -14.86
C LEU A 13 -32.40 47.44 -13.53
N LEU A 14 -31.50 46.99 -12.65
CA LEU A 14 -31.67 46.95 -11.18
C LEU A 14 -30.26 46.81 -10.55
N TRP A 15 -29.53 47.91 -10.32
CA TRP A 15 -29.41 48.66 -9.05
C TRP A 15 -29.03 47.74 -7.86
N LEU A 16 -27.75 47.57 -7.55
CA LEU A 16 -26.91 48.32 -6.58
C LEU A 16 -27.18 48.04 -5.08
N ALA A 17 -26.06 47.80 -4.39
CA ALA A 17 -25.77 48.05 -2.97
C ALA A 17 -26.12 46.98 -1.92
N VAL A 18 -25.09 46.25 -1.46
CA VAL A 18 -24.94 45.85 -0.04
C VAL A 18 -23.50 46.11 0.40
N LEU A 19 -23.27 47.32 0.92
CA LEU A 19 -22.16 47.65 1.82
C LEU A 19 -22.82 48.03 3.13
N LEU A 20 -22.66 47.21 4.18
CA LEU A 20 -22.69 47.72 5.56
C LEU A 20 -21.66 46.95 6.39
N VAL A 21 -20.64 47.72 6.76
CA VAL A 21 -19.66 47.49 7.82
C VAL A 21 -20.37 47.55 9.18
N SER A 22 -20.09 46.59 10.06
CA SER A 22 -20.17 46.80 11.51
C SER A 22 -19.06 46.01 12.21
N ARG A 23 -18.28 46.75 13.00
CA ARG A 23 -17.18 46.29 13.87
C ARG A 23 -17.71 45.63 15.15
N ALA A 24 -16.89 44.71 15.67
CA ALA A 24 -16.51 44.44 17.07
C ALA A 24 -17.60 44.38 18.17
N ASP A 25 -17.64 43.28 18.94
CA ASP A 25 -17.02 43.25 20.27
C ASP A 25 -17.08 41.88 20.95
N ALA A 26 -16.18 41.73 21.92
CA ALA A 26 -15.83 40.56 22.70
C ALA A 26 -16.94 39.95 23.56
N GLY A 27 -16.77 38.68 23.93
CA GLY A 27 -17.56 38.04 24.98
C GLY A 27 -17.31 36.54 25.12
N TRP A 28 -16.21 36.17 25.79
CA TRP A 28 -15.99 34.81 26.27
C TRP A 28 -17.00 34.52 27.41
N LEU A 29 -17.91 33.58 27.18
CA LEU A 29 -18.77 33.02 28.21
C LEU A 29 -18.14 31.73 28.74
N SER A 30 -17.70 31.81 29.99
CA SER A 30 -17.32 30.69 30.84
C SER A 30 -18.46 29.68 30.93
N ASN A 31 -18.16 28.40 30.79
CA ASN A 31 -18.96 27.36 31.42
C ASN A 31 -18.02 26.48 32.24
N ASP A 32 -18.28 26.50 33.53
CA ASP A 32 -17.53 25.89 34.61
C ASP A 32 -18.45 24.83 35.25
N GLN A 33 -17.85 23.88 35.97
CA GLN A 33 -18.39 22.66 36.60
C GLN A 33 -18.25 21.39 35.75
N SER A 34 -17.73 20.29 36.28
CA SER A 34 -17.08 19.97 37.56
C SER A 34 -16.74 18.48 37.44
N PHE A 35 -15.53 18.04 37.77
CA PHE A 35 -15.36 16.88 38.64
C PHE A 35 -13.90 16.73 39.10
N ARG A 36 -13.75 16.68 40.42
CA ARG A 36 -12.53 16.40 41.17
C ARG A 36 -11.94 15.03 40.82
N SER A 37 -10.61 14.99 40.79
CA SER A 37 -9.85 13.91 41.43
C SER A 37 -8.49 14.42 41.91
N GLN A 38 -8.17 14.00 43.12
CA GLN A 38 -7.09 14.41 44.01
C GLN A 38 -5.70 13.88 43.60
N ASP A 39 -4.69 14.60 44.10
CA ASP A 39 -3.35 14.17 44.53
C ASP A 39 -2.41 13.45 43.55
N SER A 40 -1.28 14.10 43.22
CA SER A 40 0.05 13.71 43.75
C SER A 40 1.16 14.49 43.02
N ALA A 41 1.87 15.32 43.76
CA ALA A 41 3.11 15.94 43.34
C ALA A 41 4.25 14.91 43.42
N ALA A 42 4.91 14.64 42.29
CA ALA A 42 6.28 14.11 42.27
C ALA A 42 6.94 14.48 40.92
N ASP A 43 8.06 15.20 41.03
CA ASP A 43 9.20 15.34 40.11
C ASP A 43 8.97 15.41 38.59
N LEU A 44 9.14 16.61 38.04
CA LEU A 44 9.50 16.85 36.64
C LEU A 44 10.84 17.60 36.59
N PRO A 45 11.93 17.00 36.04
CA PRO A 45 13.18 17.72 35.91
C PRO A 45 13.11 18.70 34.75
N HIS A 46 13.60 19.90 35.05
CA HIS A 46 14.01 21.02 34.21
C HIS A 46 13.76 20.96 32.69
N ARG A 47 12.95 21.93 32.24
CA ARG A 47 12.90 22.48 30.88
C ARG A 47 14.31 22.82 30.37
N GLY A 48 14.87 21.92 29.57
CA GLY A 48 15.91 22.23 28.61
C GLY A 48 15.33 23.06 27.46
N ARG A 49 15.91 24.23 27.25
CA ARG A 49 15.76 25.12 26.09
C ARG A 49 15.81 24.28 24.80
N LEU A 50 14.74 24.27 23.99
CA LEU A 50 14.75 23.75 22.61
C LEU A 50 15.72 24.60 21.77
N GLY A 51 16.99 24.23 21.83
CA GLY A 51 17.95 24.58 20.79
C GLY A 51 17.53 23.88 19.51
N SER A 52 17.58 24.61 18.41
CA SER A 52 17.48 24.12 17.05
C SER A 52 18.46 22.96 16.86
N GLN A 53 17.98 21.73 16.97
CA GLN A 53 18.79 20.57 16.59
C GLN A 53 18.80 20.54 15.07
N SER A 54 19.88 21.08 14.51
CA SER A 54 20.37 20.75 13.18
C SER A 54 20.25 19.24 12.98
N LEU A 55 19.56 18.81 11.91
CA LEU A 55 19.66 17.45 11.41
C LEU A 55 21.15 17.11 11.30
N GLY A 56 21.60 16.14 12.09
CA GLY A 56 22.98 15.69 12.03
C GLY A 56 23.27 14.98 10.70
N PRO A 57 24.55 14.86 10.30
CA PRO A 57 25.00 14.20 9.07
C PRO A 57 24.73 12.67 8.99
N ALA A 58 23.96 12.11 9.93
CA ALA A 58 23.72 10.67 10.04
C ALA A 58 22.57 10.14 9.16
N ASP A 59 21.83 11.03 8.49
CA ASP A 59 20.74 10.65 7.58
C ASP A 59 21.14 10.82 6.12
N GLU A 60 22.37 11.26 5.83
CA GLU A 60 22.82 11.49 4.45
C GLU A 60 23.26 10.20 3.77
N LEU A 61 22.79 10.01 2.55
CA LEU A 61 23.00 8.79 1.79
C LEU A 61 24.35 8.82 1.06
N GLU A 62 25.23 7.91 1.44
CA GLU A 62 26.52 7.74 0.78
C GLU A 62 26.38 7.33 -0.70
N PRO A 63 27.19 7.92 -1.59
CA PRO A 63 27.27 7.53 -3.00
C PRO A 63 27.62 6.04 -3.17
N CYS A 64 27.12 5.45 -4.25
CA CYS A 64 27.51 4.10 -4.62
C CYS A 64 29.00 4.04 -5.05
N PRO A 65 29.72 2.96 -4.73
CA PRO A 65 31.12 2.79 -5.13
C PRO A 65 31.23 2.61 -6.65
N ASP A 66 32.33 3.10 -7.24
CA ASP A 66 32.60 2.98 -8.69
C ASP A 66 32.69 1.53 -9.18
N ARG A 67 33.06 0.61 -8.28
CA ARG A 67 33.17 -0.82 -8.56
C ARG A 67 32.35 -1.63 -7.58
N CYS A 68 31.51 -2.51 -8.13
CA CYS A 68 30.78 -3.49 -7.34
C CYS A 68 31.74 -4.50 -6.72
N ASN A 69 31.69 -4.65 -5.39
CA ASN A 69 32.37 -5.71 -4.69
C ASN A 69 31.35 -6.73 -4.16
N THR A 70 31.20 -7.84 -4.90
CA THR A 70 30.19 -8.86 -4.59
C THR A 70 30.47 -9.64 -3.31
N THR A 71 31.70 -9.58 -2.75
CA THR A 71 32.02 -10.26 -1.48
C THR A 71 31.39 -9.57 -0.28
N LEU A 72 30.97 -8.31 -0.43
CA LEU A 72 30.28 -7.54 0.62
C LEU A 72 28.76 -7.74 0.57
N CYS A 73 28.25 -8.47 -0.42
CA CYS A 73 26.82 -8.67 -0.56
C CYS A 73 26.28 -9.59 0.54
N PRO A 74 25.13 -9.25 1.15
CA PRO A 74 24.52 -10.09 2.16
C PRO A 74 24.08 -11.42 1.54
N PRO A 75 24.16 -12.53 2.28
CA PRO A 75 23.65 -13.82 1.83
C PRO A 75 22.12 -13.76 1.72
N ILE A 76 21.58 -14.42 0.69
CA ILE A 76 20.14 -14.45 0.44
C ILE A 76 19.64 -15.86 0.73
N THR A 77 18.67 -15.96 1.65
CA THR A 77 18.11 -17.24 2.07
C THR A 77 16.82 -17.57 1.34
N LYS A 78 15.90 -16.60 1.22
CA LYS A 78 14.59 -16.79 0.60
C LYS A 78 14.00 -15.45 0.16
N CYS A 79 13.47 -15.37 -1.06
CA CYS A 79 12.79 -14.20 -1.58
C CYS A 79 11.47 -14.58 -2.23
N ASN A 80 10.36 -14.06 -1.70
CA ASN A 80 9.01 -14.40 -2.14
C ASN A 80 8.71 -13.92 -3.58
N MET A 81 9.39 -12.87 -4.03
CA MET A 81 9.22 -12.26 -5.35
C MET A 81 10.51 -12.25 -6.17
N GLY A 82 11.37 -13.25 -5.96
CA GLY A 82 12.62 -13.40 -6.69
C GLY A 82 13.68 -12.35 -6.35
N LEU A 83 14.74 -12.34 -7.16
CA LEU A 83 15.92 -11.50 -6.94
C LEU A 83 15.91 -10.27 -7.85
N VAL A 84 16.28 -9.14 -7.29
CA VAL A 84 16.51 -7.86 -7.98
C VAL A 84 17.88 -7.31 -7.59
N ARG A 85 18.31 -6.21 -8.22
CA ARG A 85 19.54 -5.53 -7.82
C ARG A 85 19.29 -4.51 -6.71
N ASP A 86 20.28 -4.29 -5.87
CA ASP A 86 20.29 -3.20 -4.91
C ASP A 86 20.29 -1.81 -5.59
N ARG A 87 20.34 -0.76 -4.76
CA ARG A 87 20.45 0.62 -5.21
C ARG A 87 21.60 0.84 -6.18
N CYS A 88 22.75 0.23 -5.90
CA CYS A 88 23.98 0.44 -6.64
C CYS A 88 24.11 -0.49 -7.86
N GLY A 89 23.11 -1.33 -8.14
CA GLY A 89 23.18 -2.32 -9.22
C GLY A 89 24.12 -3.49 -8.92
N CYS A 90 24.64 -3.62 -7.69
CA CYS A 90 25.71 -4.54 -7.33
C CYS A 90 25.15 -5.84 -6.77
N CYS A 91 24.60 -5.80 -5.56
CA CYS A 91 24.14 -7.00 -4.87
C CYS A 91 22.80 -7.47 -5.39
N SER A 92 22.60 -8.79 -5.40
CA SER A 92 21.27 -9.36 -5.50
C SER A 92 20.57 -9.19 -4.15
N ILE A 93 19.34 -8.72 -4.15
CA ILE A 93 18.48 -8.56 -2.98
C ILE A 93 17.09 -9.11 -3.29
N CYS A 94 16.24 -9.30 -2.29
CA CYS A 94 14.85 -9.67 -2.53
C CYS A 94 14.08 -8.53 -3.18
N GLY A 95 13.32 -8.86 -4.23
CA GLY A 95 12.36 -7.94 -4.81
C GLY A 95 11.18 -7.69 -3.88
N LEU A 96 10.65 -6.48 -3.94
CA LEU A 96 9.46 -6.07 -3.19
C LEU A 96 8.20 -6.79 -3.71
N GLU A 97 7.27 -7.04 -2.79
CA GLU A 97 5.95 -7.58 -3.05
C GLU A 97 4.98 -6.50 -3.55
N GLN A 98 3.81 -6.94 -4.04
CA GLN A 98 2.77 -6.03 -4.48
C GLN A 98 2.38 -5.07 -3.34
N ASP A 99 2.03 -3.83 -3.70
CA ASP A 99 1.54 -2.79 -2.79
C ASP A 99 2.58 -2.27 -1.78
N GLN A 100 3.84 -2.74 -1.83
CA GLN A 100 4.95 -2.15 -1.09
C GLN A 100 5.49 -0.89 -1.78
N LEU A 101 5.98 0.06 -0.97
CA LEU A 101 6.65 1.27 -1.47
C LEU A 101 7.89 0.92 -2.27
N CYS A 102 8.10 1.58 -3.40
CA CYS A 102 9.23 1.38 -4.30
C CYS A 102 9.76 2.70 -4.84
N ASN A 103 10.95 2.66 -5.45
CA ASN A 103 11.54 3.80 -6.15
C ASN A 103 11.37 3.67 -7.67
N LEU A 104 10.97 4.76 -8.33
CA LEU A 104 10.91 4.81 -9.79
C LEU A 104 12.33 4.80 -10.36
N GLU A 105 12.53 4.32 -11.58
CA GLU A 105 13.87 4.29 -12.21
C GLU A 105 14.52 5.68 -12.27
N ALA A 106 13.72 6.75 -12.37
CA ALA A 106 14.20 8.13 -12.29
C ALA A 106 14.79 8.48 -10.90
N ASP A 107 14.18 7.98 -9.81
CA ASP A 107 14.67 8.18 -8.44
C ASP A 107 15.98 7.45 -8.22
N LEU A 108 16.14 6.27 -8.83
CA LEU A 108 17.30 5.40 -8.67
C LEU A 108 18.59 6.09 -9.11
N VAL A 109 18.55 6.91 -10.16
CA VAL A 109 19.72 7.69 -10.61
C VAL A 109 20.18 8.69 -9.54
N ARG A 110 19.24 9.36 -8.88
CA ARG A 110 19.53 10.30 -7.79
C ARG A 110 20.04 9.55 -6.56
N LEU A 111 19.40 8.45 -6.21
CA LEU A 111 19.75 7.62 -5.04
C LEU A 111 21.11 6.93 -5.22
N MET A 112 21.50 6.55 -6.44
CA MET A 112 22.83 6.01 -6.75
C MET A 112 23.95 7.02 -6.52
N ARG A 113 23.72 8.29 -6.88
CA ARG A 113 24.70 9.37 -6.68
C ARG A 113 24.84 9.75 -5.21
N GLY A 114 23.77 9.62 -4.43
CA GLY A 114 23.75 10.03 -3.03
C GLY A 114 24.11 11.51 -2.85
N GLY A 115 24.64 11.84 -1.68
CA GLY A 115 25.19 13.16 -1.35
C GLY A 115 24.22 14.13 -0.65
N PRO A 116 24.59 15.42 -0.58
CA PRO A 116 23.92 16.41 0.26
C PRO A 116 22.42 16.50 0.04
N GLY A 117 21.68 16.28 1.13
CA GLY A 117 20.22 16.36 1.12
C GLY A 117 19.49 15.16 0.48
N VAL A 118 20.19 14.04 0.28
CA VAL A 118 19.56 12.75 -0.05
C VAL A 118 19.50 11.90 1.21
N SER A 119 18.29 11.65 1.73
CA SER A 119 18.13 10.80 2.91
C SER A 119 18.32 9.32 2.58
N ALA A 120 18.96 8.57 3.47
CA ALA A 120 19.03 7.12 3.36
C ALA A 120 17.65 6.45 3.35
N ASN A 121 16.67 7.06 4.03
CA ASN A 121 15.29 6.60 4.10
C ASN A 121 14.51 6.78 2.78
N ALA A 122 15.09 7.47 1.79
CA ALA A 122 14.49 7.63 0.48
C ALA A 122 14.57 6.35 -0.38
N TRP A 123 15.40 5.37 0.01
CA TRP A 123 15.45 4.07 -0.66
C TRP A 123 14.41 3.11 -0.09
N HIS A 124 13.42 2.74 -0.91
CA HIS A 124 12.38 1.77 -0.58
C HIS A 124 12.61 0.41 -1.25
N GLY A 125 13.31 0.36 -2.39
CA GLY A 125 13.65 -0.89 -3.07
C GLY A 125 13.15 -0.98 -4.52
N ARG A 126 13.39 -2.14 -5.13
CA ARG A 126 12.94 -2.49 -6.48
C ARG A 126 11.86 -3.57 -6.41
N CYS A 127 10.84 -3.44 -7.25
CA CYS A 127 9.77 -4.43 -7.36
C CYS A 127 10.28 -5.77 -7.90
N GLY A 128 9.73 -6.86 -7.36
CA GLY A 128 10.10 -8.22 -7.76
C GLY A 128 9.52 -8.66 -9.10
N VAL A 129 9.55 -9.98 -9.33
CA VAL A 129 9.19 -10.56 -10.63
C VAL A 129 7.72 -10.32 -10.98
N ASN A 130 7.44 -9.89 -12.22
CA ASN A 130 6.11 -9.51 -12.72
C ASN A 130 5.46 -8.33 -11.99
N LEU A 131 6.27 -7.50 -11.32
CA LEU A 131 5.82 -6.27 -10.70
C LEU A 131 6.51 -5.07 -11.36
N GLU A 132 5.82 -3.93 -11.39
CA GLU A 132 6.36 -2.66 -11.88
C GLU A 132 6.12 -1.56 -10.84
N CYS A 133 7.13 -0.72 -10.62
CA CYS A 133 6.99 0.43 -9.73
C CYS A 133 6.22 1.54 -10.45
N ARG A 134 5.07 1.93 -9.92
CA ARG A 134 4.27 3.04 -10.47
C ARG A 134 3.84 3.99 -9.37
N GLU A 135 3.66 5.25 -9.74
CA GLU A 135 3.10 6.25 -8.84
C GLU A 135 1.68 5.87 -8.45
N ARG A 136 1.37 6.00 -7.16
CA ARG A 136 0.04 5.73 -6.65
C ARG A 136 -0.80 7.01 -6.73
N SER A 137 -2.04 6.89 -7.18
CA SER A 137 -2.97 8.02 -7.34
C SER A 137 -4.09 8.05 -6.29
N ASP A 138 -4.08 7.11 -5.35
CA ASP A 138 -5.09 6.92 -4.31
C ASP A 138 -4.79 7.72 -3.02
N VAL A 139 -3.68 8.45 -2.98
CA VAL A 139 -3.30 9.34 -1.87
C VAL A 139 -3.10 10.77 -2.36
N ASP A 140 -3.43 11.74 -1.52
CA ASP A 140 -3.16 13.15 -1.82
C ASP A 140 -1.66 13.43 -1.66
N ALA A 141 -1.00 13.65 -2.80
CA ALA A 141 0.43 13.96 -2.86
C ALA A 141 0.79 15.25 -2.09
N ASN A 142 -0.15 16.18 -1.88
CA ASN A 142 0.11 17.39 -1.10
C ASN A 142 0.17 17.13 0.41
N ILE A 143 -0.44 16.03 0.87
CA ILE A 143 -0.50 15.68 2.30
C ILE A 143 0.59 14.69 2.65
N VAL A 144 0.74 13.62 1.85
CA VAL A 144 1.61 12.48 2.16
C VAL A 144 2.91 12.48 1.34
N GLY A 145 2.98 13.34 0.32
CA GLY A 145 4.07 13.32 -0.67
C GLY A 145 3.79 12.36 -1.81
N GLN A 146 4.52 12.52 -2.92
CA GLN A 146 4.49 11.60 -4.04
C GLN A 146 5.05 10.24 -3.61
N GLN A 147 4.28 9.17 -3.82
CA GLN A 147 4.66 7.81 -3.48
C GLN A 147 4.47 6.88 -4.68
N SER A 148 5.28 5.84 -4.74
CA SER A 148 5.18 4.78 -5.74
C SER A 148 5.11 3.43 -5.06
N ILE A 149 4.32 2.52 -5.63
CA ILE A 149 4.16 1.15 -5.14
C ILE A 149 4.33 0.13 -6.26
N CYS A 150 4.59 -1.12 -5.88
CA CYS A 150 4.71 -2.22 -6.83
C CYS A 150 3.34 -2.72 -7.30
N TYR A 151 3.05 -2.53 -8.59
CA TYR A 151 1.84 -3.01 -9.25
C TYR A 151 2.07 -4.34 -9.95
N CYS A 152 1.06 -5.21 -9.90
CA CYS A 152 1.07 -6.47 -10.64
C CYS A 152 0.87 -6.26 -12.13
N LEU A 153 1.78 -6.86 -12.93
CA LEU A 153 1.67 -6.90 -14.39
C LEU A 153 0.79 -8.05 -14.89
N LYS A 154 0.41 -8.97 -14.01
CA LYS A 154 -0.49 -10.07 -14.33
C LYS A 154 -1.90 -9.71 -13.90
N ASP A 155 -2.80 -9.72 -14.87
CA ASP A 155 -4.22 -9.53 -14.60
C ASP A 155 -4.84 -10.75 -13.92
N GLY A 156 -6.03 -10.53 -13.37
CA GLY A 156 -6.85 -11.59 -12.79
C GLY A 156 -6.65 -11.80 -11.29
N LEU A 157 -7.72 -12.29 -10.69
CA LEU A 157 -7.77 -12.75 -9.31
C LEU A 157 -7.67 -14.27 -9.29
N VAL A 158 -7.20 -14.81 -8.18
CA VAL A 158 -7.11 -16.26 -7.95
C VAL A 158 -7.57 -16.60 -6.54
N CYS A 159 -8.15 -17.79 -6.38
CA CYS A 159 -8.51 -18.31 -5.08
C CYS A 159 -7.40 -19.23 -4.56
N GLY A 160 -6.90 -18.95 -3.36
CA GLY A 160 -5.94 -19.81 -2.66
C GLY A 160 -6.61 -20.98 -1.93
N SER A 161 -5.83 -22.03 -1.64
CA SER A 161 -6.27 -23.20 -0.87
C SER A 161 -6.69 -22.88 0.57
N ASN A 162 -6.36 -21.69 1.05
CA ASN A 162 -6.80 -21.13 2.32
C ASN A 162 -8.12 -20.35 2.22
N GLY A 163 -8.80 -20.35 1.07
CA GLY A 163 -10.07 -19.64 0.86
C GLY A 163 -9.93 -18.12 0.73
N VAL A 164 -8.71 -17.60 0.59
CA VAL A 164 -8.44 -16.17 0.38
C VAL A 164 -8.27 -15.87 -1.10
N THR A 165 -8.85 -14.76 -1.54
CA THR A 165 -8.66 -14.25 -2.90
C THR A 165 -7.41 -13.38 -2.95
N TYR A 166 -6.55 -13.65 -3.94
CA TYR A 166 -5.31 -12.90 -4.18
C TYR A 166 -5.29 -12.38 -5.62
N SER A 167 -4.49 -11.35 -5.88
CA SER A 167 -4.01 -11.11 -7.24
C SER A 167 -3.08 -12.24 -7.71
N SER A 168 -2.87 -12.35 -9.01
CA SER A 168 -1.88 -13.28 -9.59
C SER A 168 -0.48 -13.14 -8.97
N CYS A 169 -0.02 -11.91 -8.71
CA CYS A 169 1.30 -11.66 -8.11
C CYS A 169 1.32 -12.00 -6.62
N GLN A 170 0.31 -11.57 -5.85
CA GLN A 170 0.21 -11.89 -4.42
C GLN A 170 0.19 -13.40 -4.19
N MET A 171 -0.49 -14.17 -5.03
CA MET A 171 -0.50 -15.64 -4.94
C MET A 171 0.90 -16.25 -5.06
N THR A 172 1.75 -15.73 -5.95
CA THR A 172 3.14 -16.19 -6.09
C THR A 172 3.92 -15.91 -4.81
N ALA A 173 3.83 -14.70 -4.25
CA ALA A 173 4.49 -14.38 -2.98
C ALA A 173 4.02 -15.28 -1.83
N VAL A 174 2.72 -15.52 -1.73
CA VAL A 174 2.13 -16.37 -0.68
C VAL A 174 2.56 -17.83 -0.85
N GLN A 175 2.59 -18.35 -2.08
CA GLN A 175 3.09 -19.70 -2.38
C GLN A 175 4.53 -19.86 -1.90
N GLU A 176 5.41 -18.93 -2.27
CA GLU A 176 6.81 -18.96 -1.86
C GLU A 176 6.94 -18.81 -0.34
N ALA A 177 6.26 -17.82 0.27
CA ALA A 177 6.27 -17.58 1.71
C ALA A 177 5.84 -18.82 2.50
N ALA A 178 4.84 -19.54 2.01
CA ALA A 178 4.26 -20.73 2.63
C ALA A 178 4.96 -22.05 2.24
N ASN A 179 6.10 -22.02 1.52
CA ASN A 179 6.80 -23.19 0.99
C ASN A 179 5.85 -24.15 0.23
N GLY A 180 4.93 -23.59 -0.55
CA GLY A 180 3.96 -24.34 -1.36
C GLY A 180 2.77 -24.93 -0.60
N THR A 181 2.65 -24.71 0.71
CA THR A 181 1.49 -25.20 1.49
C THR A 181 0.19 -24.47 1.13
N VAL A 182 0.29 -23.21 0.70
CA VAL A 182 -0.82 -22.46 0.10
C VAL A 182 -0.63 -22.47 -1.42
N PHE A 183 -1.64 -22.91 -2.16
CA PHE A 183 -1.58 -23.01 -3.62
C PHE A 183 -2.90 -22.55 -4.26
N MET A 184 -2.84 -22.16 -5.53
CA MET A 184 -4.03 -21.73 -6.28
C MET A 184 -4.98 -22.90 -6.49
N VAL A 185 -6.24 -22.76 -6.07
CA VAL A 185 -7.31 -23.76 -6.30
C VAL A 185 -8.19 -23.43 -7.49
N SER A 186 -8.38 -22.15 -7.81
CA SER A 186 -9.14 -21.74 -8.99
C SER A 186 -8.74 -20.35 -9.49
N GLN A 187 -8.98 -20.13 -10.77
CA GLN A 187 -8.94 -18.80 -11.40
C GLN A 187 -10.22 -18.03 -11.02
N GLY A 188 -10.08 -16.73 -10.80
CA GLY A 188 -11.13 -15.87 -10.26
C GLY A 188 -11.14 -15.80 -8.73
N PRO A 189 -11.99 -14.93 -8.16
CA PRO A 189 -12.11 -14.79 -6.72
C PRO A 189 -12.65 -16.08 -6.09
N CYS A 190 -12.32 -16.30 -4.83
CA CYS A 190 -12.95 -17.36 -4.04
C CYS A 190 -14.47 -17.14 -4.01
N LYS A 191 -15.21 -18.19 -4.38
CA LYS A 191 -16.66 -18.16 -4.28
C LYS A 191 -17.02 -18.19 -2.80
N SER A 192 -17.75 -17.18 -2.33
CA SER A 192 -18.38 -17.18 -1.02
C SER A 192 -19.57 -18.16 -1.04
N GLY A 193 -19.28 -19.45 -1.10
CA GLY A 193 -20.17 -20.51 -0.67
C GLY A 193 -19.48 -21.15 0.52
N GLU A 194 -20.13 -21.07 1.69
CA GLU A 194 -19.80 -21.74 2.96
C GLU A 194 -18.43 -22.45 2.98
N SER A 195 -17.43 -21.77 3.58
CA SER A 195 -16.07 -22.25 3.88
C SER A 195 -15.77 -23.67 3.37
N CYS A 196 -15.00 -23.76 2.28
CA CYS A 196 -14.41 -25.01 1.84
C CYS A 196 -13.40 -25.48 2.91
N GLN A 197 -13.90 -26.08 3.99
CA GLN A 197 -13.07 -26.78 4.95
C GLN A 197 -12.52 -28.01 4.23
N ILE A 198 -11.20 -28.12 4.16
CA ILE A 198 -10.55 -29.38 3.79
C ILE A 198 -10.89 -30.37 4.91
N LEU A 199 -11.93 -31.18 4.68
CA LEU A 199 -12.19 -32.36 5.49
C LEU A 199 -10.97 -33.28 5.32
N ARG A 200 -10.16 -33.42 6.38
CA ARG A 200 -9.04 -34.39 6.48
C ARG A 200 -9.54 -35.83 6.59
N LEU A 201 -10.58 -36.17 5.84
CA LEU A 201 -11.18 -37.50 5.78
C LEU A 201 -10.60 -38.36 4.65
N SER A 202 -9.74 -37.81 3.78
CA SER A 202 -9.09 -38.59 2.73
C SER A 202 -7.71 -38.03 2.31
N PRO A 203 -6.84 -38.83 1.66
CA PRO A 203 -5.53 -38.39 1.20
C PRO A 203 -5.55 -37.37 0.03
N LEU A 204 -6.73 -37.04 -0.51
CA LEU A 204 -6.88 -36.15 -1.66
C LEU A 204 -7.55 -34.85 -1.22
N PRO A 205 -7.06 -33.67 -1.65
CA PRO A 205 -7.75 -32.41 -1.41
C PRO A 205 -9.05 -32.39 -2.20
N LEU A 206 -10.18 -32.53 -1.49
CA LEU A 206 -11.52 -32.45 -2.03
C LEU A 206 -12.08 -31.06 -1.73
N CYS A 207 -12.64 -30.40 -2.74
CA CYS A 207 -13.37 -29.15 -2.55
C CYS A 207 -14.85 -29.47 -2.33
N CYS A 208 -15.43 -28.95 -1.25
CA CYS A 208 -16.84 -29.07 -0.95
C CYS A 208 -17.60 -27.87 -1.54
N THR A 209 -18.66 -28.13 -2.30
CA THR A 209 -19.70 -27.13 -2.60
C THR A 209 -21.04 -27.78 -2.29
N ASN A 210 -21.90 -27.16 -1.46
CA ASN A 210 -23.27 -27.59 -1.11
C ASN A 210 -23.58 -29.08 -1.34
N ASN A 211 -23.28 -29.93 -0.36
CA ASN A 211 -23.57 -31.38 -0.36
C ASN A 211 -23.01 -32.19 -1.54
N THR A 212 -22.07 -31.64 -2.31
CA THR A 212 -21.37 -32.35 -3.38
C THR A 212 -19.85 -32.30 -3.14
N ILE A 213 -19.25 -33.49 -3.14
CA ILE A 213 -17.80 -33.66 -3.12
C ILE A 213 -17.35 -33.65 -4.58
N ALA A 214 -16.54 -32.67 -4.97
CA ALA A 214 -15.87 -32.65 -6.26
C ALA A 214 -14.47 -33.26 -6.12
N SER A 215 -14.24 -34.39 -6.79
CA SER A 215 -12.90 -34.93 -7.01
C SER A 215 -12.19 -34.15 -8.11
N TYR A 216 -10.86 -34.00 -8.01
CA TYR A 216 -9.98 -33.36 -8.99
C TYR A 216 -10.11 -33.94 -10.42
N SER A 217 -10.74 -35.11 -10.57
CA SER A 217 -10.99 -35.79 -11.85
C SER A 217 -12.37 -35.49 -12.46
N GLY A 218 -13.14 -34.53 -11.94
CA GLY A 218 -14.47 -34.20 -12.46
C GLY A 218 -15.56 -35.25 -12.15
N ILE A 219 -15.29 -36.15 -11.20
CA ILE A 219 -16.25 -37.15 -10.74
C ILE A 219 -17.08 -36.51 -9.62
N PHE A 220 -18.37 -36.31 -9.89
CA PHE A 220 -19.36 -35.88 -8.91
C PHE A 220 -19.86 -37.10 -8.14
N ILE A 221 -19.58 -37.17 -6.84
CA ILE A 221 -20.25 -38.14 -5.95
C ILE A 221 -21.36 -37.37 -5.24
N GLN A 222 -22.61 -37.67 -5.59
CA GLN A 222 -23.74 -37.23 -4.77
C GLN A 222 -23.80 -38.09 -3.51
N LEU A 223 -23.66 -37.44 -2.36
CA LEU A 223 -24.01 -38.03 -1.07
C LEU A 223 -25.52 -37.86 -0.90
N ASN A 224 -26.29 -38.92 -1.16
CA ASN A 224 -27.64 -39.03 -0.64
C ASN A 224 -27.53 -39.19 0.88
N LEU A 225 -27.71 -38.09 1.61
CA LEU A 225 -27.95 -38.13 3.05
C LEU A 225 -29.30 -38.82 3.27
N ILE A 226 -29.27 -40.00 3.88
CA ILE A 226 -30.42 -40.67 4.51
C ILE A 226 -30.62 -40.05 5.90
#